data_AF-M0IJI5-F1
#
_entry.id   AF-M0IJI5-F1
#
_cell.length_a   1.000
_cell.length_b   1.000
_cell.length_c   1.000
_cell.angle_alpha   90.00
_cell.angle_beta   90.00
_cell.angle_gamma   90.00
#
_symmetry.space_group_name_H-M   'P 1'
#
loop_
_entity.id
_entity.type
_entity.pdbx_description
1 polymer ?
#
loop_
_entity_poly.entity_id
_entity_poly.type
_entity_poly.pdbx_seq_one_letter_code
_entity_poly.pdbx_strand_id
1 'polypeptide(L)'
;MSRVVGTERQHFVAGHVTARMGYTWQYYDLVLVGIFGSLVAGVLVGQFTAVAPTTSVVGFSFLAAVVMSHGLFVNGPVDEPSDLADEVDTLN
;
A
#
# COMPACT_ATOMS: atom_id res chain seq x y z
N MET A 1 -52.69 -34.51 13.75
CA MET A 1 -52.23 -34.46 12.35
C MET A 1 -52.29 -33.01 11.87
N SER A 2 -51.19 -32.27 12.04
CA SER A 2 -50.83 -31.10 11.23
C SER A 2 -49.44 -30.66 11.70
N ARG A 3 -48.42 -30.99 10.90
CA ARG A 3 -47.05 -30.51 11.07
C ARG A 3 -47.01 -29.11 10.46
N VAL A 4 -46.70 -28.10 11.25
CA VAL A 4 -46.28 -26.79 10.73
C VAL A 4 -44.77 -26.86 10.57
N VAL A 5 -44.36 -27.23 9.35
CA VAL A 5 -43.00 -27.05 8.84
C VAL A 5 -42.88 -25.56 8.52
N GLY A 6 -42.18 -24.83 9.39
CA GLY A 6 -41.81 -23.43 9.21
C GLY A 6 -40.42 -23.37 8.60
N THR A 7 -40.40 -23.18 7.28
CA THR A 7 -39.26 -23.02 6.39
C THR A 7 -38.36 -21.86 6.80
N GLU A 8 -37.06 -22.10 6.66
CA GLU A 8 -35.92 -21.18 6.60
C GLU A 8 -36.21 -19.66 6.58
N ARG A 9 -35.57 -18.93 7.50
CA ARG A 9 -34.65 -17.86 7.10
C ARG A 9 -33.40 -17.93 7.95
N GLN A 10 -32.39 -18.57 7.39
CA GLN A 10 -31.02 -18.38 7.81
C GLN A 10 -30.74 -16.87 7.69
N HIS A 11 -30.60 -16.19 8.83
CA HIS A 11 -29.80 -14.97 8.89
C HIS A 11 -28.33 -15.39 8.80
N PHE A 12 -27.97 -15.97 7.65
CA PHE A 12 -26.62 -15.91 7.15
C PHE A 12 -26.42 -14.44 6.82
N VAL A 13 -25.93 -13.69 7.82
CA VAL A 13 -25.24 -12.45 7.56
C VAL A 13 -24.03 -12.86 6.74
N ALA A 14 -24.23 -12.86 5.42
CA ALA A 14 -23.15 -12.73 4.48
C ALA A 14 -22.47 -11.42 4.90
N GLY A 15 -21.49 -11.52 5.80
CA GLY A 15 -20.49 -10.50 5.95
C GLY A 15 -20.07 -10.19 4.53
N HIS A 16 -20.28 -8.95 4.10
CA HIS A 16 -19.82 -8.48 2.82
C HIS A 16 -18.31 -8.77 2.81
N VAL A 17 -17.94 -9.94 2.29
CA VAL A 17 -16.64 -10.15 1.68
C VAL A 17 -16.74 -9.29 0.44
N THR A 18 -16.53 -7.99 0.64
CA THR A 18 -16.17 -7.07 -0.41
C THR A 18 -14.83 -7.60 -0.90
N ALA A 19 -14.89 -8.59 -1.78
CA ALA A 19 -13.77 -8.91 -2.65
C ALA A 19 -13.42 -7.58 -3.30
N ARG A 20 -12.33 -6.95 -2.85
CA ARG A 20 -11.75 -5.78 -3.51
C ARG A 20 -11.32 -6.26 -4.90
N MET A 21 -12.25 -6.28 -5.84
CA MET A 21 -11.94 -6.59 -7.23
C MET A 21 -11.15 -5.40 -7.79
N GLY A 22 -9.83 -5.55 -7.84
CA GLY A 22 -9.04 -5.01 -8.94
C GLY A 22 -8.45 -3.61 -8.77
N TYR A 23 -7.50 -3.46 -7.86
CA TYR A 23 -6.32 -2.64 -8.16
C TYR A 23 -5.15 -3.61 -8.26
N THR A 24 -4.75 -3.99 -9.48
CA THR A 24 -3.48 -4.71 -9.65
C THR A 24 -2.28 -3.84 -9.27
N TRP A 25 -2.49 -2.52 -9.14
CA TRP A 25 -1.45 -1.55 -8.85
C TRP A 25 -1.92 -0.67 -7.69
N GLN A 26 -1.47 -0.98 -6.48
CA GLN A 26 -1.71 -0.12 -5.33
C GLN A 26 -0.82 1.14 -5.44
N TYR A 27 -1.23 2.25 -4.83
CA TYR A 27 -0.41 3.47 -4.83
C TYR A 27 1.01 3.21 -4.28
N TYR A 28 1.12 2.34 -3.27
CA TYR A 28 2.41 1.93 -2.74
C TYR A 28 3.28 1.13 -3.71
N ASP A 29 2.68 0.42 -4.68
CA ASP A 29 3.45 -0.24 -5.73
C ASP A 29 4.05 0.80 -6.69
N LEU A 30 3.39 1.94 -6.92
CA LEU A 30 3.95 3.07 -7.69
C LEU A 30 5.09 3.75 -6.93
N VAL A 31 4.94 3.96 -5.63
CA VAL A 31 6.01 4.48 -4.76
C VAL A 31 7.23 3.53 -4.78
N LEU A 32 6.97 2.23 -4.67
CA LEU A 32 8.01 1.19 -4.73
C LEU A 32 8.74 1.17 -6.07
N VAL A 33 8.01 1.27 -7.18
CA VAL A 33 8.60 1.40 -8.52
C VAL A 33 9.41 2.68 -8.65
N GLY A 34 8.97 3.79 -8.06
CA GLY A 34 9.71 5.04 -8.03
C GLY A 34 11.05 4.93 -7.28
N ILE A 35 11.05 4.28 -6.11
CA ILE A 35 12.27 4.00 -5.32
C ILE A 35 13.20 3.06 -6.07
N PHE A 36 12.69 1.95 -6.58
CA PHE A 36 13.51 1.00 -7.33
C PHE A 36 14.10 1.64 -8.59
N GLY A 37 13.27 2.38 -9.33
CA GLY A 37 13.68 3.10 -10.54
C GLY A 37 14.75 4.14 -10.27
N SER A 38 14.66 4.89 -9.16
CA SER A 38 15.70 5.87 -8.82
C SER A 38 17.03 5.19 -8.49
N LEU A 39 17.03 4.09 -7.74
CA LEU A 39 18.26 3.35 -7.41
C LEU A 39 18.92 2.76 -8.67
N VAL A 40 18.13 2.14 -9.55
CA VAL A 40 18.62 1.64 -10.85
C VAL A 40 19.18 2.79 -11.68
N ALA A 41 18.50 3.93 -11.74
CA ALA A 41 18.99 5.12 -12.45
C ALA A 41 20.33 5.60 -11.87
N GLY A 42 20.51 5.59 -10.55
CA GLY A 42 21.78 5.93 -9.92
C GLY A 42 22.92 5.03 -10.35
N VAL A 43 22.68 3.71 -10.40
CA VAL A 43 23.67 2.75 -10.91
C VAL A 43 23.99 3.00 -12.38
N LEU A 44 22.97 3.17 -13.23
CA LEU A 44 23.17 3.43 -14.66
C LEU A 44 23.93 4.74 -14.90
N VAL A 45 23.59 5.82 -14.19
CA VAL A 45 24.33 7.09 -14.28
C VAL A 45 25.78 6.90 -13.86
N GLY A 46 26.04 6.19 -12.77
CA GLY A 46 27.40 5.91 -12.32
C GLY A 46 28.23 5.06 -13.29
N GLN A 47 27.59 4.20 -14.09
CA GLN A 47 28.28 3.34 -15.06
C GLN A 47 28.47 3.99 -16.43
N PHE A 48 27.51 4.82 -16.86
CA PHE A 48 27.48 5.36 -18.23
C PHE A 48 27.86 6.83 -18.33
N THR A 49 28.20 7.50 -17.22
CA THR A 49 28.62 8.90 -17.20
C THR A 49 29.94 9.09 -16.46
N ALA A 50 30.52 10.30 -16.52
CA ALA A 50 31.72 10.65 -15.77
C ALA A 50 31.48 10.87 -14.25
N VAL A 51 30.24 10.74 -13.79
CA VAL A 51 29.90 10.86 -12.36
C VAL A 51 30.34 9.60 -11.64
N ALA A 52 31.09 9.75 -10.54
CA ALA A 52 31.51 8.61 -9.73
C ALA A 52 30.30 7.75 -9.30
N PRO A 53 30.40 6.40 -9.37
CA PRO A 53 29.32 5.50 -8.97
C PRO A 53 28.83 5.73 -7.53
N THR A 54 29.74 6.05 -6.61
CA THR A 54 29.41 6.35 -5.22
C THR A 54 28.54 7.61 -5.11
N THR A 55 28.95 8.70 -5.78
CA THR A 55 28.22 9.98 -5.77
C THR A 55 26.84 9.86 -6.40
N SER A 56 26.74 9.16 -7.54
CA SER A 56 25.46 8.94 -8.22
C SER A 56 24.50 8.09 -7.38
N VAL A 57 24.95 6.95 -6.87
CA VAL A 57 24.11 6.09 -6.02
C VAL A 57 23.63 6.83 -4.77
N VAL A 58 24.50 7.61 -4.10
CA VAL A 58 24.11 8.42 -2.93
C VAL A 58 23.06 9.46 -3.30
N GLY A 59 23.24 10.20 -4.40
CA GLY A 59 22.28 11.21 -4.85
C GLY A 59 20.91 10.62 -5.21
N PHE A 60 20.88 9.49 -5.91
CA PHE A 60 19.64 8.81 -6.26
C PHE A 60 18.98 8.10 -5.07
N SER A 61 19.75 7.68 -4.07
CA SER A 61 19.22 7.20 -2.79
C SER A 61 18.53 8.32 -2.02
N PHE A 62 19.06 9.54 -2.06
CA PHE A 62 18.39 10.70 -1.50
C PHE A 62 17.06 11.00 -2.23
N LEU A 63 17.06 10.91 -3.57
CA LEU A 63 15.82 11.02 -4.35
C LEU A 63 14.80 9.95 -3.95
N ALA A 64 15.23 8.70 -3.74
CA ALA A 64 14.36 7.64 -3.23
C ALA A 64 13.74 8.00 -1.87
N ALA A 65 14.54 8.55 -0.96
CA ALA A 65 14.05 8.98 0.35
C ALA A 65 12.99 10.09 0.25
N VAL A 66 13.14 11.03 -0.69
CA VAL A 66 12.14 12.06 -0.97
C VAL A 66 10.83 11.44 -1.49
N VAL A 67 10.90 10.50 -2.43
CA VAL A 67 9.73 9.79 -2.95
C VAL A 67 9.02 9.03 -1.84
N MET A 68 9.77 8.31 -1.01
CA MET A 68 9.23 7.59 0.14
C MET A 68 8.55 8.55 1.13
N SER A 69 9.21 9.66 1.47
CA SER A 69 8.66 10.68 2.36
C SER A 69 7.35 11.26 1.80
N HIS A 70 7.32 11.60 0.52
CA HIS A 70 6.11 12.09 -0.14
C HIS A 70 4.97 11.06 -0.09
N GLY A 71 5.27 9.79 -0.37
CA GLY A 71 4.30 8.70 -0.28
C GLY A 71 3.71 8.54 1.11
N LEU A 72 4.54 8.68 2.16
CA LEU A 72 4.11 8.53 3.56
C LEU A 72 3.34 9.72 4.12
N PHE A 73 3.59 10.94 3.64
CA PHE A 73 3.00 12.15 4.24
C PHE A 73 1.89 12.81 3.41
N VAL A 74 1.81 12.53 2.10
CA VAL A 74 0.75 13.09 1.23
C VAL A 74 -0.39 12.09 1.02
N ASN A 75 -0.09 10.80 0.89
CA ASN A 75 -1.07 9.71 0.82
C ASN A 75 -0.79 8.76 1.99
N GLY A 76 -0.89 9.31 3.20
CA GLY A 76 -0.54 8.61 4.42
C GLY A 76 -1.28 7.29 4.56
N PRO A 77 -0.73 6.31 5.28
CA PRO A 77 -1.33 4.97 5.42
C PRO A 77 -2.74 4.96 6.01
N VAL A 78 -3.12 6.05 6.68
CA VAL A 78 -4.43 6.26 7.31
C VAL A 78 -4.95 7.63 6.92
N ASP A 79 -6.24 7.72 6.63
CA ASP A 79 -6.88 8.97 6.20
C ASP A 79 -7.19 9.86 7.42
N GLU A 80 -7.57 9.27 8.57
CA GLU A 80 -7.75 9.96 9.85
C GLU A 80 -7.16 9.17 11.04
N PRO A 81 -6.68 9.84 12.11
CA PRO A 81 -6.19 9.17 13.32
C PRO A 81 -7.22 8.27 14.01
N SER A 82 -8.52 8.51 13.80
CA SER A 82 -9.62 7.71 14.33
C SER A 82 -9.68 6.30 13.75
N ASP A 83 -9.22 6.07 12.52
CA ASP A 83 -9.20 4.73 11.90
C ASP A 83 -8.31 3.75 12.69
N LEU A 84 -7.28 4.26 13.39
CA LEU A 84 -6.41 3.46 14.26
C LEU A 84 -7.02 3.19 15.64
N ALA A 85 -7.95 4.02 16.10
CA ALA A 85 -8.60 3.87 17.41
C ALA A 85 -9.67 2.78 17.37
N ASP A 86 -10.46 2.72 16.29
CA ASP A 86 -11.54 1.73 16.12
C ASP A 86 -10.99 0.30 15.92
N GLU A 87 -9.80 0.13 15.33
CA GLU A 87 -9.14 -1.19 15.19
C GLU A 87 -8.68 -1.74 16.55
N VAL A 88 -8.25 -0.88 17.48
CA VAL A 88 -7.77 -1.32 18.80
C VAL A 88 -8.93 -1.72 19.72
N ASP A 89 -10.06 -1.03 19.65
CA ASP A 89 -11.25 -1.35 20.46
C ASP A 89 -11.94 -2.65 20.05
N THR A 90 -11.73 -3.12 18.81
CA THR A 90 -12.25 -4.43 18.36
C THR A 90 -11.39 -5.63 18.81
N LEU A 91 -10.19 -5.38 19.36
CA LEU A 91 -9.26 -6.40 19.86
C LEU A 91 -9.30 -6.59 21.39
N ASN A 92 -10.09 -5.79 22.12
CA ASN A 92 -10.35 -5.91 23.56
C ASN A 92 -11.79 -6.35 23.85
#